data_AF-A0A2D6S600-F1
#
_entry.id   AF-A0A2D6S600-F1
#
_cell.length_a   1.000
_cell.length_b   1.000
_cell.length_c   1.000
_cell.angle_alpha   90.00
_cell.angle_beta   90.00
_cell.angle_gamma   90.00
#
_symmetry.space_group_name_H-M   'P 1'
#
loop_
_entity.id
_entity.type
_entity.pdbx_description
1 polymer ?
#
loop_
_entity_poly.entity_id
_entity_poly.type
_entity_poly.pdbx_seq_one_letter_code
_entity_poly.pdbx_strand_id
1 'polypeptide(L)' 'MILNIDSSQIKNDSDFASDLGAESLQSVELVAGFEEEFEIEMDEEEALSVSSVGEAVEYIAKVVADQHG' A
#
# COMPACT_ATOMS: atom_id res chain seq x y z
N MET A 1 -11.56 8.35 -2.46
CA MET A 1 -11.03 7.03 -2.78
C MET A 1 -10.06 7.23 -3.92
N ILE A 2 -8.75 7.08 -3.65
CA ILE A 2 -7.64 7.41 -4.59
C ILE A 2 -7.69 6.52 -5.84
N LEU A 3 -8.18 5.30 -5.67
CA LEU A 3 -8.48 4.36 -6.74
C LEU A 3 -10.00 4.25 -6.85
N ASN A 4 -10.55 4.53 -8.02
CA ASN A 4 -12.00 4.44 -8.28
C ASN A 4 -12.43 2.98 -8.50
N ILE A 5 -12.02 2.09 -7.59
CA ILE A 5 -12.18 0.63 -7.66
C ILE A 5 -12.98 0.15 -6.47
N ASP A 6 -13.92 -0.75 -6.73
CA ASP A 6 -14.70 -1.40 -5.69
C ASP A 6 -13.80 -2.35 -4.88
N SER A 7 -13.83 -2.25 -3.55
CA SER A 7 -13.04 -3.10 -2.65
C SER A 7 -13.26 -4.61 -2.88
N SER A 8 -14.42 -5.02 -3.40
CA SER A 8 -14.71 -6.42 -3.74
C SER A 8 -13.93 -6.95 -4.96
N GLN A 9 -13.33 -6.05 -5.75
CA GLN A 9 -12.49 -6.40 -6.90
C GLN A 9 -11.01 -6.49 -6.54
N ILE A 10 -10.62 -6.01 -5.35
CA ILE A 10 -9.24 -6.02 -4.88
C ILE A 10 -8.91 -7.41 -4.33
N LYS A 11 -7.82 -7.99 -4.80
CA LYS A 11 -7.30 -9.28 -4.35
C LYS A 11 -5.87 -9.12 -3.86
N ASN A 12 -5.40 -10.08 -3.06
CA ASN A 12 -4.02 -10.07 -2.58
C ASN A 12 -3.00 -10.15 -3.72
N ASP A 13 -3.36 -10.79 -4.84
CA ASP A 13 -2.52 -10.89 -6.04
C ASP A 13 -2.73 -9.72 -7.02
N SER A 14 -3.59 -8.76 -6.71
CA SER A 14 -3.77 -7.56 -7.53
C SER A 14 -2.52 -6.70 -7.52
N ASP A 15 -2.03 -6.38 -8.70
CA ASP A 15 -0.89 -5.48 -8.90
C ASP A 15 -1.36 -4.01 -8.89
N PHE A 16 -0.66 -3.17 -8.15
CA PHE A 16 -1.06 -1.78 -7.95
C PHE A 16 -1.10 -0.99 -9.26
N ALA A 17 -0.12 -1.17 -10.14
CA ALA A 17 -0.05 -0.43 -11.39
C ALA A 17 -1.00 -1.01 -12.45
N SER A 18 -0.91 -2.31 -12.70
CA SER A 18 -1.56 -2.97 -13.83
C SER A 18 -3.02 -3.35 -13.57
N ASP A 19 -3.39 -3.74 -12.35
CA ASP A 19 -4.76 -4.10 -12.01
C ASP A 19 -5.52 -2.96 -11.34
N LEU A 20 -4.84 -2.18 -10.49
CA LEU A 20 -5.47 -1.13 -9.70
C LEU A 20 -5.29 0.28 -10.27
N GLY A 21 -4.41 0.44 -11.28
CA GLY A 21 -4.18 1.72 -11.93
C GLY A 21 -3.62 2.77 -10.99
N ALA A 22 -2.82 2.37 -10.01
CA ALA A 22 -2.06 3.23 -9.12
C ALA A 22 -0.68 3.48 -9.74
N GLU A 23 -0.60 4.43 -10.67
CA GLU A 23 0.66 4.87 -11.24
C GLU A 23 1.40 5.83 -10.29
N SER A 24 2.65 6.19 -10.61
CA SER A 24 3.63 6.88 -9.73
C SER A 24 3.06 7.85 -8.68
N LEU A 25 2.20 8.81 -9.05
CA LEU A 25 1.62 9.77 -8.10
C LEU A 25 0.60 9.11 -7.16
N GLN A 26 -0.25 8.22 -7.68
CA GLN A 26 -1.22 7.48 -6.88
C GLN A 26 -0.54 6.49 -5.94
N SER A 27 0.61 5.92 -6.32
CA SER A 27 1.42 5.10 -5.42
C SER A 27 1.92 5.90 -4.21
N VAL A 28 2.40 7.13 -4.43
CA VAL A 28 2.81 8.04 -3.33
C VAL A 28 1.62 8.40 -2.42
N GLU A 29 0.46 8.71 -3.01
CA GLU A 29 -0.75 8.99 -2.22
C GLU A 29 -1.26 7.77 -1.43
N LEU A 30 -1.10 6.55 -1.97
CA LEU A 30 -1.43 5.31 -1.26
C LEU A 30 -0.53 5.11 -0.05
N VAL A 31 0.79 5.30 -0.22
CA VAL A 31 1.76 5.17 0.89
C VAL A 31 1.40 6.16 2.00
N ALA A 32 1.20 7.43 1.68
CA ALA A 32 0.79 8.44 2.66
C ALA A 32 -0.54 8.08 3.35
N GLY A 33 -1.49 7.50 2.61
CA GLY A 33 -2.75 7.02 3.17
C GLY A 33 -2.58 5.83 4.12
N PHE A 34 -1.64 4.92 3.86
CA PHE A 34 -1.32 3.82 4.76
C PHE A 34 -0.64 4.32 6.05
N GLU A 35 0.30 5.26 5.94
CA GLU A 35 0.94 5.90 7.08
C GLU A 35 -0.08 6.59 8.00
N GLU A 36 -1.02 7.36 7.42
CA GLU A 36 -2.06 8.05 8.19
C GLU A 36 -3.05 7.06 8.85
N GLU A 37 -3.52 6.03 8.13
CA GLU A 37 -4.52 5.09 8.63
C GLU A 37 -3.98 4.19 9.76
N PHE A 38 -2.73 3.74 9.63
CA PHE A 38 -2.10 2.83 10.60
C PHE A 38 -1.26 3.57 11.65
N GLU A 39 -1.15 4.90 11.57
CA GLU A 39 -0.29 5.73 12.41
C GLU A 39 1.18 5.25 12.40
N ILE A 40 1.68 4.89 11.21
CA ILE A 40 3.05 4.39 10.99
C ILE A 40 3.90 5.33 10.13
N GLU A 41 5.21 5.10 10.12
CA GLU A 41 6.15 5.72 9.18
C GLU A 41 6.78 4.61 8.32
N MET A 42 6.69 4.77 7.00
CA MET A 42 7.19 3.82 6.01
C MET A 42 8.37 4.44 5.25
N ASP A 43 9.41 3.65 4.94
CA ASP A 43 10.41 4.11 3.99
C ASP A 43 9.77 4.19 2.59
N GLU A 44 9.85 5.36 1.95
CA GLU A 44 9.19 5.61 0.67
C GLU A 44 9.76 4.72 -0.45
N GLU A 45 11.06 4.47 -0.47
CA GLU A 45 11.69 3.64 -1.50
C GLU A 45 11.28 2.16 -1.34
N GLU A 46 11.27 1.66 -0.11
CA GLU A 46 10.80 0.30 0.17
C GLU A 46 9.29 0.16 -0.10
N ALA A 47 8.48 1.13 0.33
CA ALA A 47 7.04 1.12 0.12
C ALA A 47 6.66 1.20 -1.37
N LEU A 48 7.37 2.00 -2.17
CA LEU A 48 7.17 2.09 -3.62
C LEU A 48 7.71 0.87 -4.38
N SER A 49 8.55 0.05 -3.75
CA SER A 49 9.04 -1.22 -4.33
C SER A 49 8.00 -2.34 -4.28
N VAL A 50 6.97 -2.19 -3.44
CA VAL A 50 5.86 -3.13 -3.30
C VAL A 50 4.97 -3.09 -4.54
N SER A 51 4.73 -4.26 -5.14
CA SER A 51 4.02 -4.37 -6.42
C SER A 51 2.57 -4.81 -6.27
N SER A 52 2.26 -5.64 -5.28
CA SER A 52 0.93 -6.22 -5.07
C SER A 52 0.33 -5.88 -3.71
N VAL A 53 -1.00 -5.99 -3.61
CA VAL A 53 -1.74 -5.76 -2.36
C VAL A 53 -1.27 -6.70 -1.24
N GLY A 54 -0.99 -7.96 -1.55
CA GLY A 54 -0.50 -8.93 -0.58
C GLY A 54 0.86 -8.54 -0.02
N GLU A 55 1.79 -8.11 -0.88
CA GLU A 55 3.09 -7.60 -0.46
C GLU A 55 2.96 -6.35 0.42
N ALA A 56 2.03 -5.43 0.09
CA ALA A 56 1.77 -4.25 0.92
C ALA A 56 1.27 -4.63 2.31
N VAL A 57 0.33 -5.59 2.40
CA VAL A 57 -0.19 -6.07 3.67
C VAL A 57 0.92 -6.68 4.51
N GLU A 58 1.78 -7.52 3.92
CA GLU A 58 2.92 -8.11 4.63
C GLU A 58 3.94 -7.07 5.10
N TYR A 59 4.23 -6.07 4.27
CA TYR A 59 5.14 -4.99 4.60
C TYR A 59 4.59 -4.13 5.74
N ILE A 60 3.36 -3.64 5.62
CA ILE A 60 2.68 -2.84 6.67
C ILE A 60 2.61 -3.62 7.98
N ALA A 61 2.28 -4.91 7.95
CA ALA A 61 2.23 -5.73 9.15
C ALA A 61 3.58 -5.81 9.88
N LYS A 62 4.70 -5.85 9.14
CA LYS A 62 6.05 -5.80 9.74
C LYS A 62 6.34 -4.43 10.34
N VAL A 63 6.08 -3.35 9.61
CA VAL A 63 6.31 -1.98 10.09
C VAL A 63 5.52 -1.71 11.38
N VAL A 64 4.24 -2.06 11.41
CA VAL A 64 3.37 -1.93 12.59
C VAL A 64 3.93 -2.73 13.78
N ALA A 65 4.40 -3.96 13.54
CA ALA A 65 4.98 -4.79 14.58
C ALA A 65 6.29 -4.22 15.14
N ASP A 66 7.13 -3.61 14.30
CA ASP A 66 8.41 -3.04 14.70
C ASP A 66 8.25 -1.70 15.45
N GLN A 67 7.24 -0.88 15.11
CA GLN A 67 7.00 0.41 15.77
C GLN A 67 6.27 0.30 17.12
N HIS A 68 5.52 -0.77 17.36
CA HIS A 68 4.77 -0.98 18.60
C HIS A 68 5.29 -2.16 19.45
N GLY A 69 6.48 -2.68 19.11
CA GLY A 69 7.18 -3.76 19.82
C GLY A 69 8.03 -3.31 21.01
#